data_AF-A0A345IH26-F1
#
_entry.id   AF-A0A345IH26-F1
#
_cell.length_a   1.000
_cell.length_b   1.000
_cell.length_c   1.000
_cell.angle_alpha   90.00
_cell.angle_beta   90.00
_cell.angle_gamma   90.00
#
_symmetry.space_group_name_H-M   'P 1'
#
loop_
_entity.id
_entity.type
_entity.pdbx_description
1 polymer ?
#
loop_
_entity_poly.entity_id
_entity_poly.type
_entity_poly.pdbx_seq_one_letter_code
_entity_poly.pdbx_strand_id
1 'polypeptide(L)'
;MRTSQLLEYFSLPDLFTLAYVLVDDHLQLLSAMGSYQLPMARNRQATPSELITIALVGDLLGQKNSETWFALVRQLYADLFPHLP
;
A
#
# COMPACT_ATOMS: atom_id res chain seq x y z
N MET A 1 21.08 2.47 -1.30
CA MET A 1 20.55 1.57 -2.34
C MET A 1 19.59 2.34 -3.20
N ARG A 2 19.77 2.33 -4.53
CA ARG A 2 18.91 3.07 -5.46
C ARG A 2 17.66 2.21 -5.64
N THR A 3 16.51 2.70 -5.22
CA THR A 3 15.29 1.90 -5.13
C THR A 3 14.79 1.31 -6.45
N SER A 4 15.25 1.86 -7.58
CA SER A 4 15.10 1.27 -8.92
C SER A 4 15.65 -0.16 -9.05
N GLN A 5 16.62 -0.54 -8.20
CA GLN A 5 17.20 -1.90 -8.20
C GLN A 5 16.27 -2.94 -7.59
N LEU A 6 15.23 -2.56 -6.84
CA LEU A 6 14.27 -3.53 -6.28
C LEU A 6 13.47 -4.22 -7.38
N LEU A 7 13.20 -3.50 -8.47
CA LEU A 7 12.53 -4.04 -9.66
C LEU A 7 13.42 -5.00 -10.47
N GLU A 8 14.72 -5.10 -10.17
CA GLU A 8 15.61 -6.09 -10.77
C GLU A 8 15.43 -7.47 -10.12
N TYR A 9 14.90 -7.52 -8.88
CA TYR A 9 14.77 -8.75 -8.09
C TYR A 9 13.32 -9.17 -7.83
N PHE A 10 12.39 -8.21 -7.79
CA PHE A 10 10.98 -8.46 -7.48
C PHE A 10 10.09 -7.80 -8.53
N SER A 11 9.01 -8.49 -8.91
CA SER A 11 7.97 -7.86 -9.71
C SER A 11 7.23 -6.80 -8.87
N LEU A 12 6.61 -5.83 -9.53
CA LEU A 12 5.82 -4.80 -8.84
C LEU A 12 4.67 -5.40 -8.00
N PRO A 13 3.92 -6.43 -8.48
CA PRO A 13 2.96 -7.17 -7.67
C PRO A 13 3.56 -7.82 -6.42
N ASP A 14 4.75 -8.40 -6.51
CA ASP A 14 5.42 -9.01 -5.36
C ASP A 14 5.76 -7.93 -4.31
N LEU A 15 6.23 -6.77 -4.77
CA LEU A 15 6.54 -5.64 -3.90
C LEU A 15 5.27 -5.11 -3.20
N PHE A 16 4.16 -5.00 -3.93
CA PHE A 16 2.86 -4.65 -3.33
C PHE A 16 2.42 -5.68 -2.29
N THR A 17 2.56 -6.96 -2.58
CA THR A 17 2.15 -8.04 -1.67
C THR A 17 2.98 -8.04 -0.39
N LEU A 18 4.31 -7.91 -0.51
CA LEU A 18 5.22 -7.82 0.63
C LEU A 18 4.94 -6.58 1.48
N ALA A 19 4.78 -5.42 0.85
CA ALA A 19 4.46 -4.19 1.55
C ALA A 19 3.10 -4.28 2.24
N TYR A 20 2.10 -4.88 1.60
CA TYR A 20 0.77 -5.07 2.17
C TYR A 20 0.80 -5.93 3.43
N VAL A 21 1.45 -7.09 3.39
CA VAL A 21 1.57 -7.98 4.55
C VAL A 21 2.24 -7.26 5.72
N LEU A 22 3.35 -6.57 5.46
CA LEU A 22 4.08 -5.83 6.51
C LEU A 22 3.25 -4.70 7.12
N VAL A 23 2.53 -3.94 6.28
CA VAL A 23 1.67 -2.85 6.73
C VAL A 23 0.49 -3.39 7.53
N ASP A 24 -0.16 -4.43 7.04
CA ASP A 24 -1.33 -5.00 7.69
C ASP A 24 -0.98 -5.61 9.05
N ASP A 25 0.08 -6.42 9.12
CA ASP A 25 0.59 -6.98 10.38
C ASP A 25 0.94 -5.89 11.39
N HIS A 26 1.56 -4.80 10.92
CA HIS A 26 1.92 -3.67 11.78
C HIS A 26 0.67 -2.95 12.32
N LEU A 27 -0.33 -2.70 11.48
CA LEU A 27 -1.59 -2.08 11.89
C LEU A 27 -2.38 -2.96 12.85
N GLN A 28 -2.41 -4.28 12.62
CA GLN A 28 -3.04 -5.24 13.52
C GLN A 28 -2.34 -5.25 14.88
N LEU A 29 -1.00 -5.25 14.91
CA LEU A 29 -0.22 -5.19 16.14
C LEU A 29 -0.47 -3.88 16.92
N LEU A 30 -0.49 -2.74 16.24
CA LEU A 30 -0.84 -1.45 16.85
C LEU A 30 -2.26 -1.44 17.41
N SER A 31 -3.18 -2.11 16.73
CA SER A 31 -4.57 -2.28 17.19
C SER A 31 -4.65 -3.18 18.43
N ALA A 32 -3.93 -4.30 18.44
CA ALA A 32 -3.87 -5.22 19.57
C ALA A 32 -3.26 -4.56 20.82
N MET A 33 -2.29 -3.66 20.66
CA MET A 33 -1.70 -2.89 21.76
C MET A 33 -2.57 -1.72 22.23
N GLY A 34 -3.76 -1.50 21.66
CA GLY A 34 -4.65 -0.39 22.01
C GLY A 34 -4.08 1.00 21.67
N SER A 35 -2.94 1.05 20.96
CA SER A 35 -2.24 2.30 20.59
C SER A 35 -2.81 2.91 19.31
N TYR A 36 -3.61 2.14 18.56
CA TYR A 36 -4.25 2.60 17.34
C TYR A 36 -5.64 1.98 17.20
N GLN A 37 -6.68 2.82 17.22
CA GLN A 37 -7.99 2.40 16.73
C GLN A 37 -8.02 2.67 15.23
N LEU A 38 -7.98 1.59 14.44
CA LEU A 38 -8.26 1.66 13.01
C LEU A 38 -9.59 2.40 12.85
N PRO A 39 -9.63 3.55 12.15
CA PRO A 39 -10.84 4.32 12.06
C PRO A 39 -11.87 3.45 11.31
N MET A 40 -12.88 2.96 12.04
CA MET A 40 -14.03 2.21 11.52
C MET A 40 -14.92 3.16 10.73
N ALA A 41 -14.44 3.60 9.57
CA ALA A 41 -15.24 4.39 8.65
C ALA A 41 -16.20 3.43 7.91
N ARG A 42 -17.46 3.44 8.33
CA ARG A 42 -18.60 2.64 7.81
C ARG A 42 -18.84 2.76 6.29
N ASN A 43 -18.08 3.60 5.61
CA ASN A 43 -18.23 3.97 4.19
C ASN A 43 -16.88 4.10 3.47
N ARG A 44 -15.79 3.55 4.05
CA ARG A 44 -14.48 3.60 3.40
C ARG A 44 -14.48 2.60 2.25
N GLN A 45 -14.29 3.12 1.03
CA GLN A 45 -14.12 2.25 -0.12
C GLN A 45 -12.82 1.47 0.06
N ALA A 46 -11.67 2.12 0.36
CA ALA A 46 -10.37 1.48 0.56
C ALA A 46 -9.97 1.25 2.03
N THR A 47 -9.25 0.16 2.32
CA THR A 47 -8.70 -0.12 3.65
C THR A 47 -7.45 0.74 3.94
N PRO A 48 -7.17 1.08 5.21
CA PRO A 48 -5.94 1.78 5.59
C PRO A 48 -4.67 1.06 5.13
N SER A 49 -4.66 -0.28 5.23
CA SER A 49 -3.53 -1.11 4.80
C SER A 49 -3.24 -0.95 3.31
N GLU A 50 -4.27 -0.96 2.45
CA GLU A 50 -4.10 -0.75 1.00
C GLU A 50 -3.56 0.66 0.69
N LEU A 51 -4.13 1.71 1.29
CA LEU A 51 -3.70 3.08 1.05
C LEU A 51 -2.23 3.32 1.48
N ILE A 52 -1.86 2.81 2.65
CA ILE A 52 -0.49 2.92 3.17
C ILE A 52 0.46 2.11 2.29
N THR A 53 0.05 0.93 1.82
CA THR A 53 0.84 0.11 0.89
C THR A 53 1.13 0.85 -0.40
N ILE A 54 0.12 1.47 -1.01
CA ILE A 54 0.28 2.22 -2.27
C ILE A 54 1.23 3.39 -2.09
N ALA A 55 1.07 4.16 -1.00
CA ALA A 55 1.96 5.26 -0.67
C ALA A 55 3.40 4.78 -0.45
N LEU A 56 3.58 3.72 0.34
CA LEU A 56 4.89 3.16 0.69
C LEU A 56 5.63 2.62 -0.54
N VAL A 57 4.94 1.90 -1.43
CA VAL A 57 5.55 1.44 -2.69
C VAL A 57 5.86 2.61 -3.63
N GLY A 58 5.01 3.64 -3.66
CA GLY A 58 5.29 4.87 -4.40
C GLY A 58 6.57 5.57 -3.91
N ASP A 59 6.70 5.72 -2.60
CA ASP A 59 7.88 6.30 -1.95
C ASP A 59 9.13 5.46 -2.19
N LEU A 60 9.02 4.13 -2.05
CA LEU A 60 10.09 3.20 -2.39
C LEU A 60 10.51 3.44 -3.84
N LEU A 61 9.61 3.49 -4.81
CA LEU A 61 10.00 3.68 -6.21
C LEU A 61 10.42 5.12 -6.57
N GLY A 62 10.41 6.05 -5.60
CA GLY A 62 10.76 7.45 -5.82
C GLY A 62 9.75 8.20 -6.69
N GLN A 63 8.48 7.78 -6.64
CA GLN A 63 7.40 8.43 -7.39
C GLN A 63 7.17 9.84 -6.83
N LYS A 64 7.43 10.85 -7.66
CA LYS A 64 7.33 12.26 -7.25
C LYS A 64 5.89 12.79 -7.23
N ASN A 65 4.99 12.12 -7.95
CA ASN A 65 3.59 12.52 -8.05
C ASN A 65 2.69 11.40 -7.53
N SER A 66 2.17 11.60 -6.31
CA SER A 66 1.29 10.65 -5.64
C SER A 66 -0.05 10.46 -6.34
N GLU A 67 -0.61 11.50 -6.97
CA GLU A 67 -1.88 11.41 -7.70
C GLU A 67 -1.75 10.57 -8.97
N THR A 68 -0.70 10.84 -9.77
CA THR A 68 -0.42 10.05 -10.99
C THR A 68 -0.09 8.60 -10.64
N TRP A 69 0.68 8.38 -9.58
CA TRP A 69 0.98 7.04 -9.08
C TRP A 69 -0.28 6.31 -8.64
N PHE A 70 -1.12 6.94 -7.83
CA PHE A 70 -2.38 6.35 -7.36
C PHE A 70 -3.32 6.02 -8.53
N ALA A 71 -3.44 6.90 -9.51
CA ALA A 71 -4.25 6.65 -10.71
C ALA A 71 -3.72 5.46 -11.53
N LEU A 72 -2.40 5.34 -11.67
CA LEU A 72 -1.76 4.21 -12.34
C LEU A 72 -2.00 2.90 -11.59
N VAL A 73 -1.83 2.89 -10.27
CA VAL A 73 -2.08 1.71 -9.44
C VAL A 73 -3.52 1.26 -9.54
N ARG A 74 -4.46 2.20 -9.48
CA ARG A 74 -5.88 1.92 -9.65
C ARG A 74 -6.22 1.34 -11.03
N GLN A 75 -5.54 1.76 -12.09
CA GLN A 75 -5.82 1.24 -13.43
C GLN A 75 -5.16 -0.13 -13.71
N LEU A 76 -3.90 -0.30 -13.29
CA LEU A 76 -3.10 -1.45 -13.69
C LEU A 76 -3.06 -2.57 -12.65
N TYR A 77 -3.40 -2.27 -11.40
CA TYR A 77 -3.31 -3.19 -10.27
C TYR A 77 -4.60 -3.21 -9.44
N ALA A 78 -5.74 -2.90 -10.06
CA ALA A 78 -7.06 -2.96 -9.41
C ALA A 78 -7.32 -4.33 -8.76
N ASP A 79 -6.84 -5.41 -9.38
CA ASP A 79 -7.00 -6.78 -8.89
C ASP A 79 -6.31 -7.01 -7.53
N LEU A 80 -5.24 -6.25 -7.24
CA LEU A 80 -4.52 -6.33 -5.96
C LEU A 80 -5.14 -5.45 -4.87
N PHE A 81 -6.00 -4.51 -5.26
CA PHE A 81 -6.60 -3.51 -4.37
C PHE A 81 -8.10 -3.36 -4.64
N PRO A 82 -8.90 -4.41 -4.34
CA PRO A 82 -10.31 -4.50 -4.74
C PRO A 82 -11.22 -3.44 -4.10
N HIS A 83 -10.72 -2.79 -3.05
CA HIS A 83 -11.42 -1.77 -2.27
C HIS A 83 -11.09 -0.35 -2.77
N LEU A 84 -10.23 -0.16 -3.76
CA LEU A 84 -9.99 1.20 -4.28
C LEU A 84 -11.24 1.78 -4.97
N PRO A 85 -11.54 3.08 -4.78
CA PRO A 85 -12.67 3.77 -5.39
C PRO A 85 -12.49 4.03 -6.89
#